data_AF-A0A6B1GU95-F1
#
_entry.id   AF-A0A6B1GU95-F1
#
_cell.length_a   1.000
_cell.length_b   1.000
_cell.length_c   1.000
_cell.angle_alpha   90.00
_cell.angle_beta   90.00
_cell.angle_gamma   90.00
#
_symmetry.space_group_name_H-M   'P 1'
#
loop_
_entity.id
_entity.type
_entity.pdbx_description
1 polymer ?
#
loop_
_entity_poly.entity_id
_entity_poly.type
_entity_poly.pdbx_seq_one_letter_code
_entity_poly.pdbx_strand_id
1 'polypeptide(L)'
;MTVDRDEYLADTDAQHLVRLPLFISHAINQLEHRQFNYDRLMSCNEQLTRRLYKQLIHRFRQASFMNDYHFMYSNLERDSGLLQLGRSNDNRRKVSAALDELVSRSVLISDGTDVWKEGRKFVDTKYTVHPYPDFVGEQKAAKKRGRDDHMRALQAGVDLQLSAAARWR
;
A
#
# COMPACT_ATOMS: atom_id res chain seq x y z
N MET A 1 7.93 26.58 8.95
CA MET A 1 8.45 26.13 10.24
C MET A 1 8.50 24.61 10.16
N THR A 2 9.70 24.06 10.16
CA THR A 2 9.97 22.62 10.12
C THR A 2 10.68 22.30 11.43
N VAL A 3 10.11 21.40 12.22
CA VAL A 3 10.69 20.93 13.47
C VAL A 3 11.76 19.91 13.12
N ASP A 4 12.97 20.09 13.62
CA ASP A 4 14.05 19.12 13.43
C ASP A 4 13.96 17.99 14.45
N ARG A 5 14.63 16.86 14.19
CA ARG A 5 14.57 15.69 15.07
C ARG A 5 15.06 16.00 16.49
N ASP A 6 16.10 16.81 16.62
CA ASP A 6 16.67 17.18 17.91
C ASP A 6 15.71 18.04 18.74
N GLU A 7 14.92 18.88 18.07
CA GLU A 7 13.90 19.72 18.69
C GLU A 7 12.69 18.88 19.17
N TYR A 8 12.30 17.85 18.40
CA TYR A 8 11.27 16.88 18.81
C TYR A 8 11.71 16.02 20.02
N LEU A 9 12.99 15.66 20.10
CA LEU A 9 13.51 14.89 21.24
C LEU A 9 13.65 15.74 22.51
N ALA A 10 13.84 17.05 22.36
CA ALA A 10 13.90 17.99 23.49
C ALA A 10 12.51 18.21 24.14
N ASP A 11 11.44 18.18 23.34
CA ASP A 11 10.07 18.27 23.84
C ASP A 11 9.12 17.38 23.01
N THR A 12 8.99 16.13 23.44
CA THR A 12 8.16 15.11 22.75
C THR A 12 6.67 15.36 22.93
N ASP A 13 6.27 16.15 23.94
CA ASP A 13 4.87 16.50 24.22
C ASP A 13 4.43 17.77 23.46
N ALA A 14 5.34 18.42 22.73
CA ALA A 14 5.04 19.59 21.93
C ALA A 14 3.95 19.31 20.90
N GLN A 15 2.94 20.19 20.84
CA GLN A 15 1.91 20.13 19.82
C GLN A 15 2.40 20.75 18.52
N HIS A 16 2.21 20.05 17.41
CA HIS A 16 2.59 20.52 16.09
C HIS A 16 1.36 20.81 15.23
N LEU A 17 1.36 21.98 14.60
CA LEU A 17 0.37 22.34 13.59
C LEU A 17 0.92 22.03 12.20
N VAL A 18 0.15 21.27 11.41
CA VAL A 18 0.49 20.97 10.01
C VAL A 18 -0.59 21.49 9.08
N ARG A 19 -0.19 22.21 8.03
CA ARG A 19 -1.07 22.58 6.92
C ARG A 19 -0.82 21.64 5.75
N LEU A 20 -1.86 20.94 5.33
CA LEU A 20 -1.79 20.06 4.16
C LEU A 20 -1.80 20.87 2.85
N PRO A 21 -1.12 20.39 1.80
CA PRO A 21 -1.25 20.97 0.46
C PRO A 21 -2.69 20.89 -0.05
N LEU A 22 -3.08 21.85 -0.89
CA LEU A 22 -4.45 21.99 -1.41
C LEU A 22 -5.02 20.68 -1.98
N PHE A 23 -4.25 19.97 -2.79
CA PHE A 23 -4.71 18.71 -3.41
C PHE A 23 -4.97 17.60 -2.41
N ILE A 24 -4.19 17.52 -1.33
CA ILE A 24 -4.38 16.52 -0.27
C ILE A 24 -5.61 16.88 0.55
N SER A 25 -5.75 18.15 0.94
CA SER A 25 -6.96 18.64 1.61
C SER A 25 -8.21 18.38 0.79
N HIS A 26 -8.14 18.64 -0.53
CA HIS A 26 -9.25 18.36 -1.45
C HIS A 26 -9.60 16.87 -1.45
N ALA A 27 -8.63 15.97 -1.66
CA ALA A 27 -8.87 14.54 -1.69
C ALA A 27 -9.46 13.99 -0.37
N ILE A 28 -9.03 14.53 0.77
CA ILE A 28 -9.59 14.17 2.08
C ILE A 28 -11.05 14.64 2.18
N ASN A 29 -11.30 15.91 1.87
CA ASN A 29 -12.63 16.52 1.95
C ASN A 29 -13.63 15.86 0.98
N GLN A 30 -13.15 15.37 -0.16
CA GLN A 30 -13.94 14.69 -1.17
C GLN A 30 -14.07 13.17 -0.94
N LEU A 31 -13.58 12.66 0.20
CA LEU A 31 -13.60 11.23 0.54
C LEU A 31 -12.94 10.33 -0.54
N GLU A 32 -11.95 10.86 -1.28
CA GLU A 32 -11.21 10.12 -2.31
C GLU A 32 -10.12 9.19 -1.74
N HIS A 33 -10.00 9.16 -0.42
CA HIS A 33 -9.07 8.29 0.29
C HIS A 33 -9.63 6.88 0.47
N ARG A 34 -8.73 5.94 0.77
CA ARG A 34 -9.11 4.56 1.13
C ARG A 34 -8.76 4.31 2.58
N GLN A 35 -9.74 3.87 3.35
CA GLN A 35 -9.50 3.37 4.71
C GLN A 35 -8.77 2.02 4.65
N PHE A 36 -7.84 1.79 5.57
CA PHE A 36 -7.14 0.52 5.73
C PHE A 36 -6.75 0.32 7.20
N ASN A 37 -6.28 -0.89 7.53
CA ASN A 37 -5.87 -1.23 8.89
C ASN A 37 -4.49 -0.60 9.20
N TYR A 38 -4.51 0.52 9.94
CA TYR A 38 -3.30 1.26 10.29
C TYR A 38 -2.40 0.49 11.25
N ASP A 39 -2.97 -0.22 12.21
CA ASP A 39 -2.20 -1.03 13.18
C ASP A 39 -1.41 -2.11 12.45
N ARG A 40 -2.03 -2.77 11.46
CA ARG A 40 -1.34 -3.76 10.63
C ARG A 40 -0.20 -3.13 9.83
N LEU A 41 -0.40 -1.94 9.25
CA LEU A 41 0.68 -1.20 8.58
C LEU A 41 1.83 -0.86 9.54
N MET A 42 1.51 -0.34 10.72
CA MET A 42 2.51 0.11 11.70
C MET A 42 3.25 -1.06 12.34
N SER A 43 2.58 -2.21 12.46
CA SER A 43 3.21 -3.42 12.93
C SER A 43 4.35 -3.86 12.01
N CYS A 44 4.28 -3.59 10.69
CA CYS A 44 5.32 -3.97 9.72
C CYS A 44 6.64 -3.27 10.06
N ASN A 45 7.73 -4.02 10.11
CA ASN A 45 9.04 -3.54 10.54
C ASN A 45 9.75 -2.81 9.39
N GLU A 46 9.78 -3.43 8.21
CA GLU A 46 10.56 -2.94 7.08
C GLU A 46 9.76 -1.93 6.23
N GLN A 47 10.46 -0.91 5.72
CA GLN A 47 9.83 0.09 4.84
C GLN A 47 9.29 -0.53 3.54
N LEU A 48 10.00 -1.54 3.01
CA LEU A 48 9.58 -2.25 1.80
C LEU A 48 8.29 -3.05 2.05
N THR A 49 8.18 -3.72 3.19
CA THR A 49 6.94 -4.41 3.62
C THR A 49 5.77 -3.43 3.66
N ARG A 50 5.94 -2.25 4.28
CA ARG A 50 4.91 -1.21 4.33
C ARG A 50 4.51 -0.70 2.94
N ARG A 51 5.48 -0.53 2.04
CA ARG A 51 5.25 -0.13 0.64
C ARG A 51 4.42 -1.18 -0.10
N LEU A 52 4.82 -2.46 -0.01
CA LEU A 52 4.12 -3.59 -0.62
C LEU A 52 2.71 -3.73 -0.05
N TYR A 53 2.55 -3.64 1.28
CA TYR A 53 1.24 -3.66 1.94
C TYR A 53 0.28 -2.61 1.35
N LYS A 54 0.74 -1.35 1.23
CA LYS A 54 -0.05 -0.28 0.59
C LYS A 54 -0.39 -0.60 -0.86
N GLN A 55 0.55 -1.13 -1.62
CA GLN A 55 0.29 -1.54 -3.01
C GLN A 55 -0.78 -2.63 -3.08
N LEU A 56 -0.73 -3.65 -2.21
CA LEU A 56 -1.73 -4.72 -2.15
C LEU A 56 -3.11 -4.17 -1.79
N ILE A 57 -3.21 -3.24 -0.84
CA ILE A 57 -4.48 -2.55 -0.50
C ILE A 57 -5.14 -1.95 -1.74
N HIS A 58 -4.37 -1.31 -2.62
CA HIS A 58 -4.90 -0.72 -3.85
C HIS A 58 -5.28 -1.78 -4.90
N ARG A 59 -4.52 -2.88 -4.99
CA ARG A 59 -4.76 -3.96 -5.97
C ARG A 59 -5.98 -4.82 -5.60
N PHE A 60 -6.16 -5.17 -4.34
CA PHE A 60 -7.24 -6.05 -3.87
C PHE A 60 -8.58 -5.31 -3.63
N ARG A 61 -8.83 -4.19 -4.32
CA ARG A 61 -10.04 -3.36 -4.16
C ARG A 61 -11.34 -4.07 -4.54
N GLN A 62 -11.30 -4.89 -5.58
CA GLN A 62 -12.48 -5.63 -6.10
C GLN A 62 -12.20 -7.12 -6.23
N ALA A 63 -11.04 -7.57 -5.77
CA ALA A 63 -10.55 -8.91 -6.00
C ALA A 63 -11.27 -9.92 -5.09
N SER A 64 -11.53 -11.10 -5.64
CA SER A 64 -11.80 -12.28 -4.84
C SER A 64 -10.50 -12.73 -4.16
N PHE A 65 -10.60 -13.50 -3.07
CA PHE A 65 -9.45 -14.17 -2.48
C PHE A 65 -8.82 -15.19 -3.44
N MET A 66 -9.59 -15.66 -4.44
CA MET A 66 -9.11 -16.52 -5.51
C MET A 66 -8.22 -15.82 -6.53
N ASN A 67 -8.15 -14.49 -6.50
CA ASN A 67 -7.31 -13.75 -7.44
C ASN A 67 -5.89 -13.66 -6.87
N ASP A 68 -4.92 -14.09 -7.64
CA ASP A 68 -3.51 -13.84 -7.39
C ASP A 68 -3.10 -12.46 -7.95
N TYR A 69 -2.00 -11.94 -7.44
CA TYR A 69 -1.38 -10.74 -7.98
C TYR A 69 0.06 -11.06 -8.35
N HIS A 70 0.48 -10.65 -9.55
CA HIS A 70 1.86 -10.81 -9.98
C HIS A 70 2.53 -9.48 -10.28
N PHE A 71 3.82 -9.40 -9.94
CA PHE A 71 4.66 -8.26 -10.26
C PHE A 71 6.09 -8.71 -10.55
N MET A 72 6.80 -7.91 -11.34
CA MET A 72 8.20 -8.15 -11.68
C MET A 72 9.12 -7.45 -10.68
N TYR A 73 10.27 -8.06 -10.39
CA TYR A 73 11.32 -7.45 -9.58
C TYR A 73 11.77 -6.11 -10.17
N SER A 74 12.00 -6.04 -11.50
CA SER A 74 12.39 -4.81 -12.18
C SER A 74 11.43 -3.63 -11.96
N ASN A 75 10.11 -3.90 -11.99
CA ASN A 75 9.10 -2.89 -11.69
C ASN A 75 9.16 -2.46 -10.23
N LEU A 76 9.31 -3.41 -9.29
CA LEU A 76 9.44 -3.09 -7.87
C LEU A 76 10.71 -2.28 -7.58
N GLU A 77 11.83 -2.60 -8.21
CA GLU A 77 13.10 -1.89 -8.07
C GLU A 77 12.98 -0.44 -8.55
N ARG A 78 12.43 -0.25 -9.75
CA ARG A 78 12.18 1.07 -10.33
C ARG A 78 11.21 1.92 -9.49
N ASP A 79 10.11 1.33 -9.03
CA ASP A 79 8.98 2.08 -8.46
C ASP A 79 9.07 2.25 -6.92
N SER A 80 9.89 1.44 -6.24
CA SER A 80 10.02 1.50 -4.78
C SER A 80 11.05 2.52 -4.31
N GLY A 81 12.18 2.65 -5.01
CA GLY A 81 13.35 3.39 -4.50
C GLY A 81 13.94 2.81 -3.20
N LEU A 82 13.51 1.62 -2.76
CA LEU A 82 13.90 0.99 -1.48
C LEU A 82 14.87 -0.19 -1.65
N LEU A 83 15.20 -0.51 -2.90
CA LEU A 83 16.09 -1.59 -3.33
C LEU A 83 17.43 -1.01 -3.82
N GLN A 84 18.11 -0.29 -2.94
CA GLN A 84 19.37 0.41 -3.26
C GLN A 84 20.63 -0.35 -2.80
N LEU A 85 20.52 -1.64 -2.46
CA LEU A 85 21.70 -2.42 -2.07
C LEU A 85 22.60 -2.61 -3.29
N GLY A 86 23.92 -2.53 -3.08
CA GLY A 86 24.90 -2.58 -4.16
C GLY A 86 24.92 -3.90 -4.96
N ARG A 87 24.26 -4.96 -4.46
CA ARG A 87 24.12 -6.25 -5.14
C ARG A 87 22.65 -6.60 -5.32
N SER A 88 22.27 -6.93 -6.57
CA SER A 88 20.90 -7.34 -6.91
C SER A 88 20.41 -8.57 -6.11
N ASN A 89 21.30 -9.50 -5.75
CA ASN A 89 20.92 -10.63 -4.90
C ASN A 89 20.49 -10.21 -3.50
N ASP A 90 21.13 -9.20 -2.91
CA ASP A 90 20.77 -8.72 -1.58
C ASP A 90 19.43 -7.96 -1.63
N ASN A 91 19.18 -7.21 -2.70
CA ASN A 91 17.86 -6.62 -2.96
C ASN A 91 16.77 -7.69 -3.08
N ARG A 92 17.02 -8.80 -3.79
CA ARG A 92 16.03 -9.89 -3.88
C ARG A 92 15.78 -10.57 -2.54
N ARG A 93 16.81 -10.80 -1.74
CA ARG A 93 16.64 -11.29 -0.35
C ARG A 93 15.79 -10.35 0.47
N LYS A 94 15.96 -9.04 0.30
CA LYS A 94 15.12 -8.03 0.95
C LYS A 94 13.66 -8.11 0.50
N VAL A 95 13.39 -8.37 -0.78
CA VAL A 95 12.03 -8.61 -1.29
C VAL A 95 11.44 -9.88 -0.66
N SER A 96 12.17 -10.99 -0.65
CA SER A 96 11.71 -12.24 -0.03
C SER A 96 11.40 -12.04 1.46
N ALA A 97 12.29 -11.42 2.22
CA ALA A 97 12.06 -11.13 3.64
C ALA A 97 10.81 -10.24 3.87
N ALA A 98 10.55 -9.28 2.97
CA ALA A 98 9.35 -8.46 3.04
C ALA A 98 8.07 -9.25 2.72
N LEU A 99 8.12 -10.21 1.80
CA LEU A 99 6.99 -11.10 1.49
C LEU A 99 6.75 -12.10 2.63
N ASP A 100 7.80 -12.70 3.19
CA ASP A 100 7.73 -13.57 4.37
C ASP A 100 7.08 -12.86 5.55
N GLU A 101 7.43 -11.58 5.78
CA GLU A 101 6.81 -10.75 6.81
C GLU A 101 5.31 -10.51 6.55
N LEU A 102 4.89 -10.36 5.29
CA LEU A 102 3.47 -10.23 4.95
C LEU A 102 2.71 -11.55 5.12
N VAL A 103 3.35 -12.69 4.88
CA VAL A 103 2.79 -14.02 5.17
C VAL A 103 2.63 -14.20 6.68
N SER A 104 3.66 -13.89 7.47
CA SER A 104 3.62 -14.03 8.93
C SER A 104 2.55 -13.15 9.60
N ARG A 105 2.14 -12.06 8.93
CA ARG A 105 1.10 -11.11 9.39
C ARG A 105 -0.28 -11.38 8.79
N SER A 106 -0.48 -12.53 8.16
CA SER A 106 -1.74 -12.93 7.54
C SER A 106 -2.28 -11.87 6.56
N VAL A 107 -1.38 -11.21 5.82
CA VAL A 107 -1.73 -10.39 4.66
C VAL A 107 -1.72 -11.25 3.41
N LEU A 108 -0.73 -12.14 3.30
CA LEU A 108 -0.59 -13.12 2.24
C LEU A 108 -0.73 -14.54 2.81
N ILE A 109 -1.21 -15.48 1.99
CA ILE A 109 -1.19 -16.92 2.30
C ILE A 109 0.19 -17.47 1.94
N SER A 110 0.66 -17.11 0.75
CA SER A 110 1.91 -17.55 0.18
C SER A 110 2.36 -16.60 -0.92
N ASP A 111 3.65 -16.68 -1.22
CA ASP A 111 4.28 -16.09 -2.38
C ASP A 111 4.95 -17.19 -3.22
N GLY A 112 4.77 -17.11 -4.53
CA GLY A 112 5.46 -17.90 -5.54
C GLY A 112 6.50 -17.03 -6.22
N THR A 113 7.67 -17.61 -6.47
CA THR A 113 8.76 -16.94 -7.18
C THR A 113 9.11 -17.71 -8.44
N ASP A 114 8.89 -17.07 -9.60
CA ASP A 114 9.24 -17.60 -10.91
C ASP A 114 10.43 -16.81 -11.48
N VAL A 115 11.55 -17.48 -11.67
CA VAL A 115 12.74 -16.87 -12.26
C VAL A 115 12.63 -16.91 -13.79
N TRP A 116 12.59 -15.74 -14.41
CA TRP A 116 12.57 -15.63 -15.86
C TRP A 116 14.00 -15.60 -16.41
N LYS A 117 14.33 -16.58 -17.25
CA LYS A 117 15.64 -16.75 -17.88
C LYS A 117 15.49 -16.77 -19.39
N GLU A 118 16.45 -16.17 -20.08
CA GLU A 118 16.62 -16.26 -21.53
C GLU A 118 17.91 -17.05 -21.78
N GLY A 119 17.75 -18.35 -22.07
CA GLY A 119 18.86 -19.31 -22.11
C GLY A 119 19.55 -19.46 -20.73
N ARG A 120 20.85 -19.16 -20.67
CA ARG A 120 21.64 -19.17 -19.42
C ARG A 120 21.60 -17.83 -18.66
N LYS A 121 21.08 -16.77 -19.30
CA LYS A 121 21.06 -15.42 -18.73
C LYS A 121 19.81 -15.24 -17.87
N PHE A 122 20.01 -14.76 -16.65
CA PHE A 122 18.92 -14.27 -15.80
C PHE A 122 18.38 -12.96 -16.38
N VAL A 123 17.06 -12.87 -16.59
CA VAL A 123 16.41 -11.66 -17.09
C VAL A 123 15.70 -10.95 -15.94
N ASP A 124 14.76 -11.62 -15.29
CA ASP A 124 13.96 -11.01 -14.22
C ASP A 124 13.39 -12.07 -13.27
N THR A 125 12.73 -11.64 -12.19
CA THR A 125 11.98 -12.49 -11.28
C THR A 125 10.55 -12.02 -11.18
N LYS A 126 9.61 -12.91 -11.45
CA LYS A 126 8.18 -12.71 -11.26
C LYS A 126 7.80 -13.22 -9.87
N TYR A 127 7.16 -12.36 -9.09
CA TYR A 127 6.54 -12.73 -7.83
C TYR A 127 5.05 -12.87 -8.06
N THR A 128 4.46 -13.93 -7.54
CA THR A 128 3.01 -14.20 -7.55
C THR A 128 2.56 -14.30 -6.11
N VAL A 129 1.63 -13.46 -5.66
CA VAL A 129 1.19 -13.40 -4.26
C VAL A 129 -0.29 -13.72 -4.15
N HIS A 130 -0.64 -14.52 -3.15
CA HIS A 130 -2.01 -14.91 -2.86
C HIS A 130 -2.47 -14.22 -1.57
N PRO A 131 -3.56 -13.45 -1.60
CA PRO A 131 -4.00 -12.69 -0.44
C PRO A 131 -4.62 -13.59 0.62
N TYR A 132 -4.42 -13.27 1.90
CA TYR A 132 -5.13 -13.93 2.98
C TYR A 132 -6.63 -13.58 2.95
N PRO A 133 -7.56 -14.52 3.20
CA PRO A 133 -9.00 -14.25 3.11
C PRO A 133 -9.45 -13.08 4.00
N ASP A 134 -8.92 -12.99 5.23
CA ASP A 134 -9.24 -11.90 6.15
C ASP A 134 -8.78 -10.55 5.60
N PHE A 135 -7.60 -10.48 4.99
CA PHE A 135 -7.12 -9.26 4.34
C PHE A 135 -8.07 -8.82 3.21
N VAL A 136 -8.56 -9.75 2.39
CA VAL A 136 -9.56 -9.45 1.35
C VAL A 136 -10.88 -9.00 1.97
N GLY A 137 -11.29 -9.62 3.08
CA GLY A 137 -12.44 -9.20 3.87
C GLY A 137 -12.32 -7.74 4.33
N GLU A 138 -11.16 -7.36 4.89
CA GLU A 138 -10.85 -5.98 5.27
C GLU A 138 -10.95 -5.03 4.06
N GLN A 139 -10.42 -5.44 2.90
CA GLN A 139 -10.46 -4.62 1.69
C GLN A 139 -11.88 -4.41 1.15
N LYS A 140 -12.74 -5.42 1.25
CA LYS A 140 -14.17 -5.33 0.90
C LYS A 140 -14.92 -4.45 1.89
N ALA A 141 -14.67 -4.61 3.18
CA ALA A 141 -15.27 -3.79 4.23
C ALA A 141 -14.87 -2.31 4.09
N ALA A 142 -13.62 -2.02 3.76
CA ALA A 142 -13.15 -0.67 3.47
C ALA A 142 -13.85 -0.04 2.25
N LYS A 143 -14.04 -0.82 1.17
CA LYS A 143 -14.79 -0.36 0.00
C LYS A 143 -16.25 -0.06 0.34
N LYS A 144 -16.89 -0.91 1.14
CA LYS A 144 -18.26 -0.70 1.62
C LYS A 144 -18.35 0.59 2.44
N ARG A 145 -17.47 0.77 3.43
CA ARG A 145 -17.39 1.98 4.26
C ARG A 145 -17.26 3.25 3.42
N GLY A 146 -16.33 3.29 2.46
CA GLY A 146 -16.19 4.46 1.59
C GLY A 146 -17.47 4.82 0.81
N ARG A 147 -18.25 3.82 0.36
CA ARG A 147 -19.55 4.06 -0.27
C ARG A 147 -20.59 4.57 0.73
N ASP A 148 -20.65 3.96 1.90
CA ASP A 148 -21.62 4.32 2.94
C ASP A 148 -21.33 5.74 3.47
N ASP A 149 -20.07 6.11 3.62
CA ASP A 149 -19.63 7.47 4.01
C ASP A 149 -20.00 8.51 2.94
N HIS A 150 -19.81 8.18 1.65
CA HIS A 150 -20.24 9.03 0.54
C HIS A 150 -21.77 9.26 0.55
N MET A 151 -22.56 8.20 0.78
CA MET A 151 -24.02 8.30 0.88
C MET A 151 -24.46 9.16 2.08
N ARG A 152 -23.82 9.00 3.23
CA ARG A 152 -24.10 9.82 4.42
C ARG A 152 -23.78 11.28 4.19
N ALA A 153 -22.65 11.58 3.54
CA ALA A 153 -22.27 12.94 3.20
C ALA A 153 -23.29 13.61 2.26
N LEU A 154 -23.76 12.88 1.24
CA LEU A 154 -24.84 13.37 0.35
C LEU A 154 -26.15 13.62 1.13
N GLN A 155 -26.53 12.72 2.04
CA GLN A 155 -27.71 12.91 2.90
C GLN A 155 -27.58 14.11 3.85
N ALA A 156 -26.37 14.40 4.30
CA ALA A 156 -26.06 15.55 5.15
C ALA A 156 -25.93 16.86 4.36
N GLY A 157 -26.10 16.84 3.03
CA GLY A 157 -25.99 18.03 2.18
C GLY A 157 -24.56 18.52 1.94
N VAL A 158 -23.55 17.66 2.14
CA VAL A 158 -22.16 17.97 1.83
C VAL A 158 -21.98 17.93 0.31
N ASP A 159 -21.50 19.04 -0.27
CA ASP A 159 -21.18 19.11 -1.70
C ASP A 159 -19.91 18.30 -2.00
N LEU A 160 -20.13 17.05 -2.38
CA LEU A 160 -19.09 16.17 -2.91
C LEU A 160 -19.02 16.36 -4.42
N GLN A 161 -17.94 16.97 -4.89
CA GLN A 161 -17.67 17.06 -6.32
C GLN A 161 -17.47 15.64 -6.86
N LEU A 162 -18.38 15.19 -7.72
CA LEU A 162 -18.21 13.94 -8.47
C LEU A 162 -16.92 14.06 -9.30
N SER A 163 -15.83 13.44 -8.86
CA SER A 163 -14.60 13.47 -9.63
C SER A 163 -14.82 12.78 -10.98
N ALA A 164 -14.39 13.46 -12.05
CA ALA A 164 -14.61 13.09 -13.45
C ALA A 164 -14.03 11.71 -13.84
N ALA A 165 -13.36 11.01 -12.93
CA ALA A 165 -12.86 9.64 -13.11
C ALA A 165 -13.99 8.60 -13.34
N ALA A 166 -15.25 8.94 -13.09
CA ALA A 166 -16.41 8.11 -13.45
C ALA A 166 -16.82 8.22 -14.94
N ARG A 167 -16.23 9.13 -15.73
CA ARG A 167 -16.59 9.36 -17.15
C ARG A 167 -15.81 8.52 -18.18
N TRP A 168 -14.84 7.72 -17.76
CA TRP A 168 -14.13 6.80 -18.63
C TRP A 168 -14.35 5.36 -18.16
N ARG A 169 -15.50 4.81 -18.54
CA ARG A 169 -15.72 3.37 -18.70
C ARG A 169 -15.83 3.06 -20.17
#